data_AF-A0A651HV03-F1
#
_entry.id   AF-A0A651HV03-F1
#
_cell.length_a   1.000
_cell.length_b   1.000
_cell.length_c   1.000
_cell.angle_alpha   90.00
_cell.angle_beta   90.00
_cell.angle_gamma   90.00
#
_symmetry.space_group_name_H-M   'P 1'
#
loop_
_entity.id
_entity.type
_entity.pdbx_description
1 polymer ?
#
loop_
_entity_poly.entity_id
_entity_poly.type
_entity_poly.pdbx_seq_one_letter_code
_entity_poly.pdbx_strand_id
1 'polypeptide(L)'
;MKLSTALAITLAVVVFMGVVVVATLQRAQYDCVVCLQFSQGEICRAGSGPTREEAMQAAQESVCGGNTSGMAEIIACRNATPSSYQCN
;
A
#
# COMPACT_ATOMS: atom_id res chain seq x y z
N MET A 1 3.32 -36.01 -28.78
CA MET A 1 3.71 -36.03 -27.35
C MET A 1 4.31 -34.71 -26.86
N LYS A 2 5.23 -34.03 -27.60
CA LYS A 2 5.85 -32.75 -27.18
C LYS A 2 4.90 -31.53 -27.09
N LEU A 3 3.89 -31.45 -27.96
CA LEU A 3 2.92 -30.33 -27.96
C LEU A 3 2.00 -30.34 -26.73
N SER A 4 1.57 -31.51 -26.26
CA SER A 4 0.70 -31.62 -25.09
C SER A 4 1.42 -31.21 -23.80
N THR A 5 2.71 -31.55 -23.67
CA THR A 5 3.53 -31.13 -22.53
C THR A 5 3.81 -29.62 -22.57
N ALA A 6 4.11 -29.07 -23.75
CA ALA A 6 4.31 -27.63 -23.91
C ALA A 6 3.06 -26.82 -23.57
N LEU A 7 1.87 -27.31 -23.97
CA LEU A 7 0.58 -26.69 -23.66
C LEU A 7 0.28 -26.75 -22.15
N ALA A 8 0.56 -27.89 -21.50
CA ALA A 8 0.36 -28.04 -20.06
C ALA A 8 1.26 -27.10 -19.26
N ILE A 9 2.52 -26.93 -19.66
CA ILE A 9 3.46 -26.01 -19.01
C ILE A 9 3.01 -24.55 -19.20
N THR A 10 2.61 -24.16 -20.42
CA THR A 10 2.12 -22.79 -20.65
C THR A 10 0.86 -22.49 -19.85
N LEU A 11 -0.09 -23.43 -19.79
CA LEU A 11 -1.28 -23.28 -18.96
C LEU A 11 -0.94 -23.13 -17.47
N ALA A 12 -0.02 -23.95 -16.96
CA ALA A 12 0.42 -23.88 -15.57
C ALA A 12 1.06 -22.53 -15.23
N VAL A 13 1.89 -21.98 -16.12
CA VAL A 13 2.51 -20.66 -15.95
C VAL A 13 1.46 -19.55 -15.94
N VAL A 14 0.50 -19.57 -16.86
CA VAL A 14 -0.57 -18.56 -16.93
C VAL A 14 -1.43 -18.59 -15.67
N VAL A 15 -1.81 -19.79 -15.20
CA VAL A 15 -2.58 -19.96 -13.96
C VAL A 15 -1.80 -19.45 -12.76
N PHE A 16 -0.52 -19.81 -12.64
CA PHE A 16 0.33 -19.35 -11.54
C PHE A 16 0.46 -17.83 -11.53
N MET A 17 0.68 -17.21 -12.69
CA MET A 17 0.78 -15.76 -12.82
C MET A 17 -0.53 -15.06 -12.44
N GLY A 18 -1.67 -15.62 -12.87
CA GLY A 18 -3.00 -15.15 -12.46
C GLY A 18 -3.21 -15.21 -10.94
N VAL A 19 -2.83 -16.32 -10.30
CA VAL A 19 -2.94 -16.49 -8.84
C VAL A 19 -2.07 -15.47 -8.10
N VAL A 20 -0.84 -15.24 -8.54
CA VAL A 20 0.06 -14.25 -7.90
C VAL A 20 -0.51 -12.83 -8.01
N VAL A 21 -1.07 -12.46 -9.17
CA VAL A 21 -1.68 -11.14 -9.36
C VAL A 21 -2.92 -10.98 -8.46
N VAL A 22 -3.81 -11.97 -8.43
CA VAL A 22 -5.01 -11.94 -7.57
C VAL A 22 -4.63 -11.94 -6.09
N ALA A 23 -3.67 -12.76 -5.68
CA ALA A 23 -3.20 -12.81 -4.29
C ALA A 23 -2.51 -11.50 -3.86
N THR A 24 -1.82 -10.83 -4.78
CA THR A 24 -1.22 -9.51 -4.51
C THR A 24 -2.29 -8.43 -4.39
N LEU A 25 -3.26 -8.41 -5.31
CA LEU A 25 -4.35 -7.43 -5.29
C LEU A 25 -5.29 -7.63 -4.08
N GLN A 26 -5.58 -8.89 -3.71
CA GLN A 26 -6.38 -9.23 -2.53
C GLN A 26 -5.75 -8.82 -1.20
N ARG A 27 -4.46 -8.47 -1.16
CA ARG A 27 -3.82 -7.94 0.06
C ARG A 27 -4.04 -6.44 0.25
N ALA A 28 -4.38 -5.72 -0.81
CA ALA A 28 -4.75 -4.31 -0.76
C ALA A 28 -6.28 -4.18 -0.78
N GLN A 29 -6.95 -4.70 0.25
CA GLN A 29 -8.42 -4.62 0.31
C GLN A 29 -8.93 -3.26 0.74
N TYR A 30 -8.14 -2.52 1.51
CA TYR A 30 -8.50 -1.20 2.00
C TYR A 30 -7.50 -0.19 1.48
N ASP A 31 -8.04 0.90 0.94
CA ASP A 31 -7.25 2.05 0.53
C ASP A 31 -7.62 3.23 1.42
N CYS A 32 -6.66 3.69 2.21
CA CYS A 32 -6.85 4.80 3.13
C CYS A 32 -5.98 5.97 2.71
N VAL A 33 -6.58 7.15 2.64
CA VAL A 33 -5.89 8.42 2.42
C VAL A 33 -5.78 9.16 3.75
N VAL A 34 -4.55 9.51 4.11
CA VAL A 34 -4.23 10.28 5.32
C VAL A 34 -3.64 11.62 4.90
N CYS A 35 -4.20 12.70 5.44
CA CYS A 35 -3.70 14.06 5.27
C CYS A 35 -3.10 14.55 6.59
N LEU A 36 -1.93 15.19 6.50
CA LEU A 36 -1.22 15.77 7.62
C LEU A 36 -0.79 17.20 7.28
N GLN A 37 -0.86 18.08 8.28
CA GLN A 37 -0.33 19.44 8.18
C GLN A 37 1.19 19.42 8.40
N PHE A 38 1.94 19.84 7.38
CA PHE A 38 3.37 20.12 7.48
C PHE A 38 3.62 21.62 7.45
N SER A 39 4.83 22.02 7.81
CA SER A 39 5.27 23.42 7.73
C SER A 39 5.19 24.01 6.33
N GLN A 40 5.21 23.17 5.29
CA GLN A 40 5.13 23.58 3.87
C GLN A 40 3.71 23.53 3.29
N GLY A 41 2.73 23.00 4.04
CA GLY A 41 1.35 22.81 3.58
C GLY A 41 0.73 21.51 4.05
N GLU A 42 -0.53 21.29 3.71
CA GLU A 42 -1.20 20.00 3.91
C GLU A 42 -0.72 19.01 2.83
N ILE A 43 -0.30 17.82 3.27
CA ILE A 43 0.14 16.76 2.36
C ILE A 43 -0.69 15.51 2.65
N CYS A 44 -1.33 15.01 1.59
CA CYS A 44 -2.13 13.79 1.62
C CYS A 44 -1.40 12.66 0.91
N ARG A 45 -1.35 11.47 1.51
CA ARG A 45 -0.91 10.24 0.83
C ARG A 45 -1.89 9.12 1.09
N ALA A 46 -2.01 8.26 0.10
CA ALA A 46 -2.75 7.01 0.16
C ALA A 46 -1.83 5.89 0.66
N GLY A 47 -2.42 4.92 1.36
CA GLY A 47 -1.79 3.69 1.78
C GLY A 47 -2.81 2.56 1.71
N SER A 48 -2.35 1.42 1.20
CA SER A 48 -3.20 0.26 0.98
C SER A 48 -2.81 -0.86 1.94
N GLY A 49 -3.80 -1.58 2.49
CA GLY A 49 -3.56 -2.62 3.48
C GLY A 49 -4.64 -3.70 3.54
N PRO A 50 -4.37 -4.82 4.25
CA PRO A 50 -5.34 -5.89 4.47
C PRO A 50 -6.50 -5.46 5.37
N THR A 51 -6.27 -4.50 6.27
CA THR A 51 -7.25 -3.92 7.18
C THR A 51 -7.21 -2.39 7.15
N ARG A 52 -8.26 -1.73 7.68
CA ARG A 52 -8.31 -0.26 7.77
C ARG A 52 -7.18 0.31 8.62
N GLU A 53 -6.88 -0.27 9.79
CA GLU A 53 -5.75 0.17 10.62
C GLU A 53 -4.42 0.05 9.86
N GLU A 54 -4.17 -1.07 9.18
CA GLU A 54 -2.93 -1.27 8.42
C GLU A 54 -2.82 -0.32 7.23
N ALA A 55 -3.92 -0.09 6.51
CA ALA A 55 -3.97 0.87 5.41
C ALA A 55 -3.73 2.31 5.90
N MET A 56 -4.32 2.70 7.04
CA MET A 56 -4.07 4.00 7.67
C MET A 56 -2.61 4.14 8.12
N GLN A 57 -2.04 3.12 8.78
CA GLN A 57 -0.64 3.13 9.18
C GLN A 57 0.30 3.23 7.97
N ALA A 58 0.04 2.46 6.91
CA ALA A 58 0.81 2.52 5.67
C ALA A 58 0.70 3.89 5.00
N ALA A 59 -0.48 4.51 5.01
CA ALA A 59 -0.71 5.85 4.49
C ALA A 59 0.10 6.88 5.30
N GLN A 60 -0.01 6.84 6.62
CA GLN A 60 0.74 7.74 7.51
C GLN A 60 2.25 7.55 7.38
N GLU A 61 2.73 6.32 7.28
CA GLU A 61 4.15 6.02 7.04
C GLU A 61 4.62 6.55 5.69
N SER A 62 3.78 6.48 4.66
CA SER A 62 4.06 7.06 3.33
C SER A 62 4.09 8.59 3.35
N VAL A 63 3.20 9.23 4.11
CA VAL A 63 3.24 10.69 4.31
C VAL A 63 4.53 11.08 5.04
N CYS A 64 4.90 10.39 6.12
CA CYS A 64 6.06 10.75 6.92
C CYS A 64 7.38 10.45 6.20
N GLY A 65 7.52 9.29 5.54
CA GLY A 65 8.77 8.86 4.92
C GLY A 65 9.24 9.72 3.75
N GLY A 66 8.32 10.39 3.05
CA GLY A 66 8.65 11.25 1.89
C GLY A 66 8.81 12.73 2.21
N ASN A 67 8.32 13.21 3.37
CA ASN A 67 8.22 14.64 3.67
C ASN A 67 8.99 15.07 4.92
N THR A 68 9.57 14.12 5.65
CA THR A 68 10.40 14.40 6.83
C THR A 68 11.84 13.97 6.59
N SER A 69 12.79 14.79 7.02
CA SER A 69 14.22 14.61 6.73
C SER A 69 15.04 14.10 7.91
N GLY A 70 14.52 14.21 9.14
CA GLY A 70 15.17 13.75 10.37
C GLY A 70 14.34 12.72 11.14
N MET A 71 15.02 11.87 11.90
CA MET A 71 14.39 10.82 12.72
C MET A 71 13.40 11.39 13.73
N ALA A 72 13.67 12.57 14.29
CA ALA A 72 12.77 13.24 15.21
C ALA A 72 11.47 13.68 14.51
N GLU A 73 11.56 14.23 13.30
CA GLU A 73 10.38 14.61 12.51
C GLU A 73 9.58 13.37 12.05
N ILE A 74 10.25 12.27 11.68
CA ILE A 74 9.58 11.00 11.35
C ILE A 74 8.75 10.52 12.55
N ILE A 75 9.33 10.49 13.75
CA ILE A 75 8.65 10.02 14.97
C ILE A 75 7.50 10.97 15.35
N ALA A 76 7.73 12.29 15.25
CA ALA A 76 6.68 13.28 15.51
C ALA A 76 5.52 13.14 14.51
N CYS A 77 5.81 12.93 13.23
CA CYS A 77 4.83 12.73 12.18
C CYS A 77 4.01 11.43 12.37
N ARG A 78 4.67 10.33 12.77
CA ARG A 78 3.99 9.06 13.06
C ARG A 78 3.06 9.14 14.27
N ASN A 79 3.39 9.99 15.25
CA ASN A 79 2.56 10.23 16.43
C ASN A 79 1.58 11.40 16.27
N ALA A 80 1.66 12.15 15.16
CA ALA A 80 0.76 13.27 14.91
C ALA A 80 -0.66 12.75 14.61
N THR A 81 -1.65 13.44 15.14
CA THR A 81 -3.05 13.18 14.79
C THR A 81 -3.33 13.73 13.38
N PRO A 82 -3.73 12.90 12.42
CA PRO A 82 -4.01 13.35 11.05
C PRO A 82 -5.20 14.31 11.00
N SER A 83 -5.14 15.30 10.10
CA SER A 83 -6.19 16.31 9.91
C SER A 83 -7.46 15.67 9.35
N SER A 84 -7.28 14.71 8.44
CA SER A 84 -8.34 13.86 7.92
C SER A 84 -7.82 12.48 7.56
N TYR A 85 -8.68 11.48 7.73
CA TYR A 85 -8.49 10.13 7.22
C TYR A 85 -9.76 9.71 6.47
N GLN A 86 -9.60 9.19 5.25
CA GLN A 86 -10.67 8.60 4.47
C GLN A 86 -10.26 7.20 4.07
N CYS A 87 -11.04 6.21 4.47
CA CYS A 87 -10.81 4.81 4.12
C CYS A 87 -12.01 4.31 3.32
N ASN A 88 -11.76 3.80 2.11
CA ASN A 88 -12.74 3.13 1.28
C ASN A 88 -12.51 1.62 1.28
#